data_AF-A0A7X4J719-F1
#
_entry.id   AF-A0A7X4J719-F1
#
_cell.length_a   1.000
_cell.length_b   1.000
_cell.length_c   1.000
_cell.angle_alpha   90.00
_cell.angle_beta   90.00
_cell.angle_gamma   90.00
#
_symmetry.space_group_name_H-M   'P 1'
#
loop_
_entity.id
_entity.type
_entity.pdbx_description
1 polymer ?
#
loop_
_entity_poly.entity_id
_entity_poly.type
_entity_poly.pdbx_seq_one_letter_code
_entity_poly.pdbx_strand_id
1 'polypeptide(L)'
;MNLSPRTIMLGASGAAVVAAVGVALVLLGNPAQERERRIDDRRAGDLHGIAAAASLYWARHGRLPASLDDLVAEPGLSVNTRDPTTSEMYGYRALDDGRYEVCATFAAESAGPTGSTPILQRSCQACHASGSPLGTGVDDPAAAHPGLRDLWAHGSGRQCFEMRAR
;
A
#
# COMPACT_ATOMS: atom_id res chain seq x y z
N MET A 1 -37.33 -18.20 -38.18
CA MET A 1 -36.21 -17.39 -38.70
C MET A 1 -35.06 -18.34 -38.97
N ASN A 2 -34.85 -18.76 -40.21
CA ASN A 2 -33.75 -19.68 -40.55
C ASN A 2 -32.46 -18.85 -40.62
N LEU A 3 -31.55 -19.02 -39.66
CA LEU A 3 -30.25 -18.35 -39.69
C LEU A 3 -29.42 -18.94 -40.84
N SER A 4 -28.92 -18.06 -41.71
CA SER A 4 -28.04 -18.45 -42.80
C SER A 4 -26.73 -19.04 -42.24
N PRO A 5 -26.14 -20.06 -42.88
CA PRO A 5 -24.85 -20.64 -42.45
C PRO A 5 -23.73 -19.59 -42.34
N ARG A 6 -23.84 -18.48 -43.09
CA ARG A 6 -22.95 -17.31 -42.95
C ARG A 6 -23.10 -16.61 -41.60
N THR A 7 -24.33 -16.44 -41.14
CA THR A 7 -24.65 -15.83 -39.84
C THR A 7 -24.21 -16.72 -38.68
N ILE A 8 -24.29 -18.04 -38.85
CA ILE A 8 -23.79 -19.02 -37.87
C ILE A 8 -22.26 -18.97 -37.77
N MET A 9 -21.56 -18.95 -38.91
CA MET A 9 -20.08 -18.86 -38.93
C MET A 9 -19.56 -17.54 -38.35
N LEU A 10 -20.19 -16.41 -38.67
CA LEU A 10 -19.85 -15.09 -38.10
C LEU A 10 -20.12 -15.02 -36.59
N GLY A 11 -21.22 -15.61 -36.13
CA GLY A 11 -21.53 -15.69 -34.70
C GLY A 11 -20.54 -16.58 -33.95
N ALA A 12 -20.18 -17.73 -34.52
CA ALA A 12 -19.26 -18.69 -33.91
C ALA A 12 -17.83 -18.13 -33.81
N SER A 13 -17.32 -17.48 -34.86
CA SER A 13 -15.99 -16.86 -34.82
C SER A 13 -15.94 -15.68 -33.84
N GLY A 14 -16.97 -14.84 -33.81
CA GLY A 14 -17.09 -13.76 -32.83
C GLY A 14 -17.10 -14.28 -31.40
N ALA A 15 -17.90 -15.32 -31.12
CA ALA A 15 -17.96 -15.95 -29.80
C ALA A 15 -16.61 -16.56 -29.38
N ALA A 16 -15.90 -17.22 -30.31
CA ALA A 16 -14.57 -17.79 -30.03
C ALA A 16 -13.55 -16.73 -29.65
N VAL A 17 -13.54 -15.58 -30.33
CA VAL A 17 -12.65 -14.46 -30.00
C VAL A 17 -12.97 -13.88 -28.63
N VAL A 18 -14.24 -13.64 -28.32
CA VAL A 18 -14.66 -13.12 -27.00
C VAL A 18 -14.28 -14.09 -25.88
N ALA A 19 -14.47 -15.41 -26.09
CA ALA A 19 -14.08 -16.43 -25.13
C ALA A 19 -12.56 -16.46 -24.90
N ALA A 20 -11.75 -16.40 -25.96
CA ALA A 20 -10.29 -16.39 -25.85
C ALA A 20 -9.78 -15.15 -25.10
N VAL A 21 -10.33 -13.97 -25.39
CA VAL A 21 -10.01 -12.73 -24.67
C VAL A 21 -10.42 -12.82 -23.20
N GLY A 22 -11.62 -13.34 -22.91
CA GLY A 22 -12.09 -13.54 -21.54
C GLY A 22 -11.17 -14.45 -20.74
N VAL A 23 -10.77 -15.60 -21.30
CA VAL A 23 -9.83 -16.53 -20.66
C VAL A 23 -8.47 -15.87 -20.43
N ALA A 24 -7.95 -15.13 -21.40
CA ALA A 24 -6.69 -14.41 -21.25
C ALA A 24 -6.75 -13.38 -20.12
N LEU A 25 -7.83 -12.59 -20.01
CA LEU A 25 -8.00 -11.61 -18.92
C LEU A 25 -8.10 -12.26 -17.54
N VAL A 26 -8.73 -13.44 -17.44
CA VAL A 26 -8.78 -14.18 -16.17
C VAL A 26 -7.39 -14.70 -15.78
N LEU A 27 -6.60 -15.17 -16.75
CA LEU A 27 -5.24 -15.68 -16.51
C LEU A 27 -4.22 -14.57 -16.21
N LEU A 28 -4.31 -13.42 -16.89
CA LEU A 28 -3.36 -12.31 -16.75
C LEU A 28 -3.77 -11.30 -15.66
N GLY A 29 -5.02 -11.34 -15.20
CA GLY A 29 -5.58 -10.41 -14.22
C GLY A 29 -6.39 -9.26 -14.85
N ASN A 30 -7.29 -8.68 -14.06
CA ASN A 30 -8.16 -7.59 -14.52
C ASN A 30 -7.37 -6.26 -14.58
N PRO A 31 -7.22 -5.63 -15.75
CA PRO A 31 -6.49 -4.38 -15.89
C PRO A 31 -7.07 -3.23 -15.05
N ALA A 32 -8.38 -3.24 -14.76
CA ALA A 32 -9.00 -2.24 -13.90
C ALA A 32 -8.52 -2.35 -12.45
N GLN A 33 -8.40 -3.58 -11.92
CA GLN A 33 -7.91 -3.81 -10.56
C GLN A 33 -6.43 -3.45 -10.40
N GLU A 34 -5.62 -3.74 -11.41
CA GLU A 34 -4.21 -3.34 -11.42
C GLU A 34 -4.06 -1.81 -11.43
N ARG A 35 -4.95 -1.10 -12.15
CA ARG A 35 -4.98 0.37 -12.12
C ARG A 35 -5.31 0.92 -10.73
N GLU A 36 -6.27 0.32 -10.03
CA GLU A 36 -6.63 0.71 -8.66
C GLU A 36 -5.45 0.50 -7.70
N ARG A 37 -4.78 -0.66 -7.77
CA ARG A 37 -3.59 -0.95 -6.95
C ARG A 37 -2.47 0.06 -7.16
N ARG A 38 -2.21 0.47 -8.40
CA ARG A 38 -1.20 1.50 -8.70
C ARG A 38 -1.57 2.88 -8.15
N ILE A 39 -2.85 3.20 -8.10
CA ILE A 39 -3.34 4.43 -7.47
C ILE A 39 -3.15 4.34 -5.95
N ASP A 40 -3.44 3.19 -5.35
CA ASP A 40 -3.23 2.94 -3.92
C ASP A 40 -1.75 2.96 -3.52
N ASP A 41 -0.85 2.40 -4.34
CA ASP A 41 0.60 2.53 -4.16
C ASP A 41 1.05 4.00 -4.21
N ARG A 42 0.43 4.81 -5.09
CA ARG A 42 0.71 6.24 -5.16
C ARG A 42 0.23 6.97 -3.91
N ARG A 43 -0.97 6.65 -3.40
CA ARG A 43 -1.49 7.19 -2.13
C ARG A 43 -0.56 6.86 -0.97
N ALA A 44 -0.12 5.61 -0.85
CA ALA A 44 0.84 5.21 0.17
C ALA A 44 2.19 5.96 0.04
N GLY A 45 2.66 6.18 -1.19
CA GLY A 45 3.83 7.01 -1.47
C GLY A 45 3.65 8.48 -1.04
N ASP A 46 2.48 9.06 -1.28
CA ASP A 46 2.16 10.43 -0.83
C ASP A 46 2.12 10.50 0.71
N LEU A 47 1.50 9.52 1.39
CA LEU A 47 1.50 9.44 2.85
C LEU A 47 2.91 9.31 3.44
N HIS A 48 3.77 8.52 2.78
CA HIS A 48 5.18 8.43 3.14
C HIS A 48 5.90 9.77 3.00
N GLY A 49 5.65 10.50 1.89
CA GLY A 49 6.17 11.84 1.68
C GLY A 49 5.71 12.83 2.75
N ILE A 50 4.43 12.78 3.14
CA ILE A 50 3.88 13.57 4.26
C ILE A 50 4.60 13.24 5.56
N ALA A 51 4.81 11.96 5.86
CA ALA A 51 5.47 11.56 7.11
C ALA A 51 6.94 12.04 7.19
N ALA A 52 7.66 11.97 6.07
CA ALA A 52 9.01 12.51 5.95
C ALA A 52 9.02 14.05 6.09
N ALA A 53 8.09 14.74 5.44
CA ALA A 53 7.94 16.19 5.53
C ALA A 53 7.61 16.65 6.95
N ALA A 54 6.70 15.94 7.65
CA ALA A 54 6.34 16.21 9.04
C ALA A 54 7.53 16.03 10.00
N SER A 55 8.34 15.00 9.79
CA SER A 55 9.56 14.75 10.56
C SER A 55 10.58 15.88 10.37
N LEU A 56 10.79 16.30 9.11
CA LEU A 56 11.66 17.43 8.80
C LEU A 56 11.12 18.77 9.34
N TYR A 57 9.81 18.98 9.29
CA TYR A 57 9.17 20.17 9.88
C TYR A 57 9.38 20.20 11.39
N TRP A 58 9.19 19.06 12.07
CA TRP A 58 9.44 18.91 13.50
C TRP A 58 10.89 19.21 13.85
N ALA A 59 11.85 18.66 13.10
CA ALA A 59 13.28 18.92 13.32
C ALA A 59 13.64 20.41 13.17
N ARG A 60 12.95 21.15 12.29
CA ARG A 60 13.18 22.59 12.08
C ARG A 60 12.48 23.50 13.08
N HIS A 61 11.26 23.15 13.49
CA HIS A 61 10.38 24.05 14.26
C HIS A 61 10.17 23.60 15.71
N GLY A 62 10.56 22.37 16.08
CA GLY A 62 10.30 21.78 17.39
C GLY A 62 8.80 21.56 17.68
N ARG A 63 7.95 21.60 16.65
CA ARG A 63 6.49 21.40 16.75
C ARG A 63 5.94 20.74 15.49
N LEU A 64 4.77 20.11 15.61
CA LEU A 64 4.07 19.55 14.46
C LEU A 64 3.43 20.67 13.63
N PRO A 65 3.27 20.47 12.31
CA PRO A 65 2.48 21.38 11.48
C PRO A 65 1.01 21.36 11.95
N ALA A 66 0.32 22.49 11.85
CA ALA A 66 -1.10 22.57 12.21
C ALA A 66 -1.99 21.95 11.13
N SER A 67 -1.54 22.00 9.87
CA SER A 67 -2.21 21.40 8.72
C SER A 67 -1.21 20.91 7.68
N LEU A 68 -1.70 20.17 6.68
CA LEU A 68 -0.86 19.78 5.53
C LEU A 68 -0.45 20.99 4.68
N ASP A 69 -1.19 22.10 4.70
CA ASP A 69 -0.83 23.32 3.98
C ASP A 69 0.45 23.95 4.55
N ASP A 70 0.71 23.81 5.86
CA ASP A 70 1.98 24.27 6.47
C ASP A 70 3.17 23.51 5.88
N LEU A 71 3.01 22.21 5.57
CA LEU A 71 4.06 21.41 4.94
C LEU A 71 4.31 21.83 3.49
N VAL A 72 3.27 22.29 2.78
CA VAL A 72 3.38 22.81 1.40
C VAL A 72 4.03 24.18 1.37
N ALA A 73 3.76 25.01 2.38
CA ALA A 73 4.35 26.33 2.52
C ALA A 73 5.83 26.31 2.94
N GLU A 74 6.30 25.19 3.50
CA GLU A 74 7.67 25.07 4.02
C GLU A 74 8.73 25.07 2.90
N PRO A 75 9.69 26.01 2.91
CA PRO A 75 10.71 26.09 1.88
C PRO A 75 11.57 24.81 1.78
N GLY A 76 11.78 24.37 0.53
CA GLY A 76 12.59 23.19 0.21
C GLY A 76 11.89 21.84 0.46
N LEU A 77 10.62 21.84 0.88
CA LEU A 77 9.78 20.65 0.88
C LEU A 77 8.92 20.61 -0.38
N SER A 78 8.80 19.43 -0.96
CA SER A 78 7.84 19.13 -2.02
C SER A 78 7.07 17.90 -1.60
N VAL A 79 5.79 18.08 -1.30
CA VAL A 79 4.92 17.03 -0.75
C VAL A 79 3.58 17.08 -1.45
N ASN A 80 3.08 15.91 -1.85
CA ASN A 80 1.72 15.77 -2.37
C ASN A 80 0.77 15.59 -1.19
N THR A 81 -0.10 16.57 -0.97
CA THR A 81 -1.08 16.55 0.13
C THR A 81 -2.49 16.22 -0.33
N ARG A 82 -2.67 15.90 -1.61
CA ARG A 82 -3.97 15.65 -2.24
C ARG A 82 -3.99 14.32 -2.96
N ASP A 83 -5.14 13.64 -2.88
CA ASP A 83 -5.40 12.39 -3.56
C ASP A 83 -5.31 12.57 -5.09
N PRO A 84 -4.58 11.70 -5.82
CA PRO A 84 -4.35 11.86 -7.26
C PRO A 84 -5.60 11.62 -8.12
N THR A 85 -6.66 11.05 -7.56
CA THR A 85 -7.91 10.73 -8.25
C THR A 85 -9.02 11.72 -7.88
N THR A 86 -9.20 11.99 -6.58
CA THR A 86 -10.30 12.85 -6.09
C THR A 86 -9.87 14.31 -5.92
N SER A 87 -8.57 14.60 -5.89
CA SER A 87 -8.00 15.92 -5.55
C SER A 87 -8.38 16.43 -4.15
N GLU A 88 -9.00 15.58 -3.32
CA GLU A 88 -9.29 15.85 -1.92
C GLU A 88 -7.99 15.82 -1.11
N MET A 89 -7.92 16.66 -0.09
CA MET A 89 -6.75 16.68 0.80
C MET A 89 -6.73 15.41 1.66
N TYR A 90 -5.55 14.82 1.85
CA TYR A 90 -5.39 13.70 2.78
C TYR A 90 -5.81 14.12 4.20
N GLY A 91 -6.34 13.16 4.96
CA GLY A 91 -6.68 13.42 6.36
C GLY A 91 -5.41 13.64 7.16
N TYR A 92 -5.39 14.68 7.99
CA TYR A 92 -4.29 14.95 8.89
C TYR A 92 -4.81 15.44 10.22
N ARG A 93 -4.24 14.92 11.31
CA ARG A 93 -4.55 15.36 12.66
C ARG A 93 -3.29 15.33 13.51
N ALA A 94 -2.80 16.49 13.92
CA ALA A 94 -1.77 16.57 14.94
C ALA A 94 -2.35 16.05 16.27
N LEU A 95 -1.60 15.15 16.92
CA LEU A 95 -1.84 14.69 18.27
C LEU A 95 -0.74 15.29 19.16
N ASP A 96 -0.60 14.75 20.35
CA ASP A 96 0.35 15.19 21.37
C ASP A 96 1.68 14.42 21.30
N ASP A 97 2.73 15.06 21.81
CA ASP A 97 4.08 14.49 21.94
C ASP A 97 4.70 14.06 20.58
N GLY A 98 4.55 14.90 19.55
CA GLY A 98 5.08 14.64 18.21
C GLY A 98 4.35 13.51 17.45
N ARG A 99 3.24 13.00 17.99
CA ARG A 99 2.38 12.03 17.31
C ARG A 99 1.37 12.75 16.43
N TYR A 100 1.02 12.14 15.31
CA TYR A 100 -0.01 12.65 14.42
C TYR A 100 -0.61 11.49 13.64
N GLU A 101 -1.79 11.72 13.08
CA GLU A 101 -2.49 10.77 12.26
C GLU A 101 -2.55 11.28 10.83
N VAL A 102 -2.33 10.39 9.86
CA VAL A 102 -2.52 10.68 8.44
C VAL A 102 -3.43 9.62 7.82
N CYS A 103 -4.39 10.04 6.99
CA CYS A 103 -5.41 9.16 6.42
C CYS A 103 -5.50 9.29 4.91
N ALA A 104 -5.77 8.16 4.25
CA ALA A 104 -6.17 8.10 2.84
C ALA A 104 -7.33 7.13 2.67
N THR A 105 -7.99 7.19 1.50
CA THR A 105 -9.03 6.23 1.12
C THR A 105 -8.47 5.33 0.03
N PHE A 106 -8.34 4.04 0.30
CA PHE A 106 -7.79 3.05 -0.63
C PHE A 106 -8.90 2.29 -1.36
N ALA A 107 -8.66 1.90 -2.61
CA ALA A 107 -9.64 1.15 -3.41
C ALA A 107 -9.54 -0.36 -3.16
N ALA A 108 -8.31 -0.87 -3.05
CA ALA A 108 -7.99 -2.27 -2.88
C ALA A 108 -7.28 -2.54 -1.56
N GLU A 109 -7.23 -3.81 -1.18
CA GLU A 109 -6.36 -4.26 -0.10
C GLU A 109 -4.92 -4.37 -0.59
N SER A 110 -3.98 -3.88 0.21
CA SER A 110 -2.56 -4.08 -0.05
C SER A 110 -2.21 -5.56 0.09
N ALA A 111 -1.32 -6.06 -0.75
CA ALA A 111 -0.70 -7.37 -0.57
C ALA A 111 0.37 -7.29 0.54
N GLY A 112 -0.06 -6.94 1.76
CA GLY A 112 0.70 -7.02 3.00
C GLY A 112 -0.14 -7.79 4.01
N PRO A 113 0.43 -8.31 5.11
CA PRO A 113 -0.33 -9.06 6.09
C PRO A 113 -1.33 -8.14 6.80
N THR A 114 -2.54 -8.05 6.26
CA THR A 114 -3.73 -7.65 6.99
C THR A 114 -3.90 -8.69 8.10
N GLY A 115 -3.47 -8.36 9.31
CA GLY A 115 -3.30 -9.33 10.39
C GLY A 115 -4.55 -10.17 10.64
N SER A 116 -4.54 -11.42 10.16
CA SER A 116 -5.32 -12.61 10.60
C SER A 116 -5.06 -13.79 9.65
N THR A 117 -3.80 -14.10 9.36
CA THR A 117 -3.44 -15.51 9.22
C THR A 117 -2.87 -15.91 10.58
N PRO A 118 -3.39 -16.94 11.27
CA PRO A 118 -2.51 -17.65 12.17
C PRO A 118 -1.36 -18.04 11.25
N ILE A 119 -0.16 -17.59 11.61
CA ILE A 119 1.04 -18.29 11.22
C ILE A 119 0.64 -19.75 11.51
N LEU A 120 0.45 -20.57 10.47
CA LEU A 120 0.71 -21.97 10.67
C LEU A 120 2.20 -21.94 10.93
N GLN A 121 2.51 -21.65 12.20
CA GLN A 121 3.80 -21.73 12.80
C GLN A 121 4.09 -23.18 12.57
N ARG A 122 4.80 -23.45 11.48
CA ARG A 122 5.52 -24.70 11.32
C ARG A 122 6.59 -24.60 12.41
N SER A 123 6.14 -24.86 13.62
CA SER A 123 6.91 -25.03 14.81
C SER A 123 7.99 -26.05 14.46
N CYS A 124 9.22 -25.60 14.63
CA CYS A 124 10.47 -26.33 14.64
C CYS A 124 10.33 -27.86 14.69
N GLN A 125 10.42 -28.51 13.52
CA GLN A 125 10.77 -29.94 13.43
C GLN A 125 12.00 -30.11 12.53
N ALA A 126 13.04 -29.33 12.81
CA ALA A 126 14.41 -29.58 12.32
C ALA A 126 15.49 -28.89 13.17
N CYS A 127 15.19 -28.51 14.42
CA CYS A 127 16.25 -28.25 15.39
C CYS A 127 16.66 -29.62 15.95
N HIS A 128 17.87 -30.05 15.62
CA HIS A 128 18.80 -30.91 16.38
C HIS A 128 19.64 -31.76 15.42
N ALA A 129 20.53 -31.10 14.67
CA ALA A 129 21.81 -31.69 14.32
C ALA A 129 22.89 -30.86 15.02
N SER A 130 23.58 -31.54 15.91
CA SER A 130 24.57 -31.09 16.88
C SER A 130 25.82 -30.44 16.26
N GLY A 131 26.24 -29.32 16.84
CA GLY A 131 27.66 -28.96 16.98
C GLY A 131 28.21 -27.92 16.00
N SER A 132 28.15 -26.64 16.38
CA SER A 132 29.13 -25.63 15.96
C SER A 132 29.27 -24.57 17.07
N PRO A 133 30.45 -24.38 17.67
CA PRO A 133 30.71 -23.28 18.58
C PRO A 133 31.26 -22.10 17.77
N LEU A 134 30.46 -21.06 17.60
CA LEU A 134 30.80 -19.68 17.20
C LEU A 134 29.43 -18.99 17.11
N GLY A 135 28.97 -18.17 18.05
CA GLY A 135 29.72 -17.12 18.73
C GLY A 135 29.45 -15.79 18.02
N THR A 136 28.21 -15.30 18.09
CA THR A 136 27.84 -13.88 18.23
C THR A 136 26.32 -13.81 18.31
N GLY A 137 25.81 -13.56 19.52
CA GLY A 137 24.47 -13.02 19.66
C GLY A 137 24.49 -11.64 19.03
N VAL A 138 23.80 -11.49 17.90
CA VAL A 138 23.31 -10.20 17.47
C VAL A 138 21.86 -10.19 17.94
N ASP A 139 21.64 -9.70 19.15
CA ASP A 139 20.41 -8.99 19.44
C ASP A 139 20.40 -7.80 18.47
N ASP A 140 19.94 -8.03 17.23
CA ASP A 140 19.85 -6.99 16.21
C ASP A 140 18.45 -6.35 16.33
N PRO A 141 18.30 -5.20 17.03
CA PRO A 141 17.01 -4.52 17.09
C PRO A 141 16.53 -4.05 15.70
N ALA A 142 17.37 -4.14 14.65
CA ALA A 142 17.00 -3.83 13.28
C ALA A 142 16.20 -4.95 12.57
N ALA A 143 16.17 -6.18 13.10
CA ALA A 143 15.34 -7.26 12.54
C ALA A 143 13.83 -7.08 12.84
N ALA A 144 13.48 -6.11 13.69
CA ALA A 144 12.10 -5.73 14.03
C ALA A 144 11.68 -4.39 13.40
N HIS A 145 12.37 -3.92 12.34
CA HIS A 145 11.88 -2.79 11.57
C HIS A 145 10.92 -3.31 10.50
N PRO A 146 9.59 -3.10 10.65
CA PRO A 146 8.67 -3.36 9.55
C PRO A 146 9.24 -2.67 8.30
N GLY A 147 9.31 -3.40 7.19
CA GLY A 147 9.76 -2.80 5.95
C GLY A 147 8.91 -1.57 5.65
N LEU A 148 9.45 -0.61 4.89
CA LEU A 148 8.70 0.61 4.55
C LEU A 148 7.31 0.31 3.92
N ARG A 149 7.18 -0.86 3.27
CA ARG A 149 5.92 -1.35 2.68
C ARG A 149 4.92 -1.86 3.73
N ASP A 150 5.40 -2.37 4.86
CA ASP A 150 4.55 -2.88 5.94
C ASP A 150 3.93 -1.73 6.74
N LEU A 151 4.62 -0.57 6.80
CA LEU A 151 4.10 0.64 7.48
C LEU A 151 2.79 1.15 6.88
N TRP A 152 2.58 0.92 5.58
CA TRP A 152 1.39 1.37 4.86
C TRP A 152 0.53 0.18 4.41
N ALA A 153 0.62 -0.96 5.10
CA ALA A 153 -0.31 -2.06 4.87
C ALA A 153 -1.74 -1.62 5.19
N HIS A 154 -2.67 -1.83 4.27
CA HIS A 154 -4.02 -1.27 4.32
C HIS A 154 -5.07 -2.21 3.73
N GLY A 155 -6.29 -2.10 4.27
CA GLY A 155 -7.48 -2.62 3.62
C GLY A 155 -8.11 -1.60 2.67
N SER A 156 -9.17 -1.99 1.96
CA SER A 156 -9.98 -1.05 1.18
C SER A 156 -10.71 -0.05 2.10
N GLY A 157 -11.07 1.11 1.55
CA GLY A 157 -11.78 2.17 2.26
C GLY A 157 -10.85 3.16 2.97
N ARG A 158 -11.42 3.96 3.88
CA ARG A 158 -10.67 4.97 4.63
C ARG A 158 -9.78 4.29 5.68
N GLN A 159 -8.48 4.53 5.59
CA GLN A 159 -7.46 3.99 6.48
C GLN A 159 -6.63 5.15 7.05
N CYS A 160 -6.35 5.07 8.34
CA CYS A 160 -5.60 6.10 9.06
C CYS A 160 -4.44 5.46 9.82
N PHE A 161 -3.30 6.14 9.81
CA PHE A 161 -2.05 5.66 10.36
C PHE A 161 -1.53 6.66 11.39
N GLU A 162 -1.33 6.19 12.62
CA GLU A 162 -0.65 6.98 13.66
C GLU A 162 0.86 6.90 13.44
N MET A 163 1.47 8.08 13.32
CA MET A 163 2.88 8.27 13.08
C MET A 163 3.47 9.16 14.17
N ARG A 164 4.79 9.11 14.31
CA ARG A 164 5.52 10.00 15.23
C ARG A 164 6.63 10.70 14.47
N ALA A 165 6.66 12.02 14.54
CA ALA A 165 7.73 12.83 13.99
C ALA A 165 9.03 12.56 14.78
N ARG A 166 10.13 12.37 14.07
CA ARG A 166 11.46 12.13 14.65
C ARG A 166 12.49 13.04 14.02
#